data_AF-A0A926SH90-F1
#
_entry.id   AF-A0A926SH90-F1
#
_cell.length_a   1.000
_cell.length_b   1.000
_cell.length_c   1.000
_cell.angle_alpha   90.00
_cell.angle_beta   90.00
_cell.angle_gamma   90.00
#
_symmetry.space_group_name_H-M   'P 1'
#
loop_
_entity.id
_entity.type
_entity.pdbx_description
1 polymer ?
#
loop_
_entity_poly.entity_id
_entity_poly.type
_entity_poly.pdbx_seq_one_letter_code
_entity_poly.pdbx_strand_id
1 'polypeptide(L)'
;MKGQSLNQEPNAEDFNRLVDSVVKAVLKVGQSQNLEEAIVIRNELRRLPDALLTEVLNQVMLHLVSVDPLLCRWFIIDVFLRDAPAEGKADVAERINLLLADLQSS
;
A
#
# COMPACT_ATOMS: atom_id res chain seq x y z
N MET A 1 -1.05 -3.15 40.41
CA MET A 1 -1.70 -2.92 39.11
C MET A 1 -1.54 -1.44 38.76
N LYS A 2 -0.63 -1.09 37.85
CA LYS A 2 -0.50 0.27 37.32
C LYS A 2 -1.00 0.23 35.88
N GLY A 3 -2.07 0.98 35.61
CA GLY A 3 -2.66 1.10 34.28
C GLY A 3 -1.63 1.67 33.31
N GLN A 4 -1.30 0.89 32.29
CA GLN A 4 -0.60 1.38 31.11
C GLN A 4 -1.58 2.21 30.30
N SER A 5 -1.22 3.46 30.06
CA SER A 5 -1.95 4.38 29.22
C SER A 5 -1.86 3.89 27.77
N LEU A 6 -2.96 3.37 27.24
CA LEU A 6 -3.10 2.79 25.89
C LEU A 6 -3.33 3.89 24.82
N ASN A 7 -2.50 4.93 24.80
CA ASN A 7 -2.54 5.97 23.77
C ASN A 7 -1.11 6.34 23.39
N GLN A 8 -0.44 5.47 22.64
CA GLN A 8 0.74 5.86 21.87
C GLN A 8 0.30 5.94 20.42
N GLU A 9 0.29 7.15 19.87
CA GLU A 9 0.32 7.34 18.42
C GLU A 9 1.48 6.49 17.86
N PRO A 10 1.29 5.77 16.75
CA PRO A 10 2.35 4.97 16.17
C PRO A 10 3.57 5.88 15.95
N ASN A 11 4.69 5.50 16.56
CA ASN A 11 5.93 6.22 16.44
C ASN A 11 6.35 6.22 14.95
N ALA A 12 6.86 7.35 14.43
CA ALA A 12 7.20 7.49 13.01
C ALA A 12 8.15 6.39 12.50
N GLU A 13 9.02 5.85 13.36
CA GLU A 13 9.88 4.72 13.07
C GLU A 13 9.10 3.42 12.86
N ASP A 14 8.08 3.16 13.68
CA ASP A 14 7.21 1.98 13.54
C ASP A 14 6.38 2.07 12.25
N PHE A 15 5.89 3.28 11.94
CA PHE A 15 5.20 3.55 10.68
C PHE A 15 6.12 3.31 9.46
N ASN A 16 7.32 3.87 9.45
CA ASN A 16 8.27 3.67 8.36
C ASN A 16 8.68 2.21 8.20
N ARG A 17 8.90 1.49 9.30
CA ARG A 17 9.18 0.05 9.28
C ARG A 17 8.02 -0.76 8.71
N LEU A 18 6.78 -0.38 9.01
CA LEU A 18 5.60 -1.00 8.44
C LEU A 18 5.53 -0.78 6.92
N VAL A 19 5.69 0.46 6.46
CA VAL A 19 5.72 0.81 5.02
C VAL A 19 6.80 0.00 4.31
N ASP A 20 8.03 -0.01 4.82
CA ASP A 20 9.15 -0.76 4.25
C ASP A 20 8.87 -2.27 4.18
N SER A 21 8.24 -2.82 5.21
CA SER A 21 7.90 -4.24 5.26
C SER A 21 6.85 -4.59 4.22
N VAL A 22 5.84 -3.73 4.03
CA VAL A 22 4.80 -3.91 3.01
C VAL A 22 5.41 -3.80 1.62
N VAL A 23 6.22 -2.78 1.33
CA VAL A 23 6.90 -2.61 0.03
C VAL A 23 7.74 -3.84 -0.30
N LYS A 24 8.56 -4.33 0.65
CA LYS A 24 9.37 -5.55 0.46
C LYS A 24 8.51 -6.78 0.20
N ALA A 25 7.40 -6.94 0.91
CA ALA A 25 6.48 -8.05 0.70
C ALA A 25 5.84 -7.99 -0.69
N VAL A 26 5.41 -6.81 -1.14
CA VAL A 26 4.82 -6.62 -2.48
C VAL A 26 5.85 -6.88 -3.57
N LEU A 27 7.09 -6.39 -3.42
CA LEU A 27 8.18 -6.66 -4.37
C LEU A 27 8.47 -8.16 -4.48
N LYS A 28 8.55 -8.86 -3.35
CA LYS A 28 8.77 -10.31 -3.33
C LYS A 28 7.65 -11.07 -4.05
N VAL A 29 6.40 -10.73 -3.76
CA VAL A 29 5.25 -11.38 -4.40
C VAL A 29 5.20 -11.04 -5.89
N GLY A 30 5.51 -9.80 -6.28
CA GLY A 30 5.60 -9.36 -7.68
C GLY A 30 6.54 -10.20 -8.54
N GLN A 31 7.70 -10.60 -7.99
CA GLN A 31 8.67 -11.47 -8.68
C GLN A 31 8.10 -12.87 -8.97
N SER A 32 7.24 -13.38 -8.09
CA SER A 32 6.63 -14.71 -8.21
C SER A 32 5.26 -14.71 -8.90
N GLN A 33 4.66 -13.53 -9.10
CA GLN A 33 3.27 -13.33 -9.52
C GLN A 33 2.24 -14.14 -8.70
N ASN A 34 2.55 -14.42 -7.43
CA ASN A 34 1.68 -15.22 -6.58
C ASN A 34 0.49 -14.39 -6.06
N LEU A 35 -0.65 -14.48 -6.73
CA LEU A 35 -1.87 -13.76 -6.37
C LEU A 35 -2.38 -14.13 -4.96
N GLU A 36 -2.22 -15.37 -4.52
CA GLU A 36 -2.67 -15.80 -3.19
C GLU A 36 -1.88 -15.11 -2.09
N GLU A 37 -0.55 -15.04 -2.22
CA GLU A 37 0.31 -14.29 -1.28
C GLU A 37 -0.01 -12.79 -1.31
N ALA A 38 -0.30 -12.22 -2.49
CA ALA A 38 -0.70 -10.82 -2.61
C ALA A 38 -2.00 -10.53 -1.84
N ILE A 39 -2.97 -11.45 -1.91
CA ILE A 39 -4.23 -11.37 -1.17
C ILE A 39 -3.99 -11.44 0.34
N VAL A 40 -3.02 -12.25 0.80
CA VAL A 40 -2.64 -12.28 2.23
C VAL A 40 -2.14 -10.90 2.67
N ILE A 41 -1.23 -10.27 1.92
CA ILE A 41 -0.73 -8.91 2.23
C ILE A 41 -1.90 -7.91 2.31
N ARG A 42 -2.81 -7.92 1.32
CA ARG A 42 -4.01 -7.09 1.33
C ARG A 42 -4.86 -7.31 2.57
N ASN A 43 -5.10 -8.56 2.95
CA ASN A 43 -5.94 -8.88 4.08
C ASN A 43 -5.32 -8.41 5.40
N GLU A 44 -4.00 -8.50 5.55
CA GLU A 44 -3.29 -7.94 6.72
C GLU A 44 -3.38 -6.41 6.75
N LEU A 45 -3.19 -5.74 5.61
CA LEU A 45 -3.36 -4.28 5.51
C LEU A 45 -4.78 -3.84 5.90
N ARG A 46 -5.82 -4.55 5.43
CA ARG A 46 -7.22 -4.26 5.77
C ARG A 46 -7.57 -4.43 7.26
N ARG A 47 -6.67 -4.97 8.09
CA ARG A 47 -6.83 -5.01 9.56
C ARG A 47 -6.35 -3.75 10.25
N LEU A 48 -5.61 -2.88 9.56
CA LEU A 48 -5.18 -1.60 10.10
C LEU A 48 -6.41 -0.68 10.28
N PRO A 49 -6.39 0.21 11.28
CA PRO A 49 -7.38 1.28 11.38
C PRO A 49 -7.41 2.12 10.10
N ASP A 50 -8.58 2.54 9.64
CA ASP A 50 -8.77 3.22 8.34
C ASP A 50 -7.77 4.36 8.08
N ALA A 51 -7.57 5.25 9.06
CA ALA A 51 -6.63 6.36 8.93
C ALA A 51 -5.17 5.88 8.72
N LEU A 52 -4.74 4.85 9.46
CA LEU A 52 -3.41 4.27 9.32
C LEU A 52 -3.27 3.50 7.99
N LEU A 53 -4.32 2.78 7.59
CA LEU A 53 -4.36 2.09 6.31
C LEU A 53 -4.17 3.05 5.15
N THR A 54 -4.91 4.16 5.13
CA THR A 54 -4.78 5.19 4.09
C THR A 54 -3.37 5.73 4.02
N GLU A 55 -2.75 6.06 5.16
CA GLU A 55 -1.40 6.61 5.20
C GLU A 55 -0.35 5.58 4.73
N VAL A 56 -0.45 4.32 5.17
CA VAL A 56 0.42 3.23 4.71
C VAL A 56 0.28 3.02 3.21
N LEU A 57 -0.94 2.98 2.67
CA LEU A 57 -1.17 2.81 1.23
C LEU A 57 -0.60 3.96 0.41
N ASN A 58 -0.77 5.21 0.86
CA ASN A 58 -0.19 6.37 0.20
C ASN A 58 1.34 6.24 0.11
N GLN A 59 2.01 5.91 1.21
CA GLN A 59 3.46 5.76 1.21
C GLN A 59 3.93 4.54 0.41
N VAL A 60 3.22 3.42 0.47
CA VAL A 60 3.49 2.23 -0.35
C VAL A 60 3.35 2.55 -1.84
N MET A 61 2.31 3.30 -2.24
CA MET A 61 2.15 3.75 -3.63
C MET A 61 3.32 4.62 -4.08
N LEU A 62 3.71 5.61 -3.28
CA LEU A 62 4.84 6.50 -3.61
C LEU A 62 6.16 5.73 -3.75
N HIS A 63 6.41 4.74 -2.90
CA HIS A 63 7.60 3.89 -3.02
C HIS A 63 7.53 3.00 -4.26
N LEU A 64 6.44 2.24 -4.41
CA LEU A 64 6.32 1.27 -5.51
C LEU A 64 6.29 1.96 -6.87
N VAL A 65 5.61 3.10 -7.02
CA VAL A 65 5.53 3.81 -8.31
C VAL A 65 6.91 4.27 -8.79
N SER A 66 7.83 4.60 -7.87
CA SER A 66 9.21 4.95 -8.20
C SER A 66 10.10 3.76 -8.56
N VAL A 67 9.79 2.57 -8.05
CA VAL A 67 10.60 1.35 -8.22
C VAL A 67 10.09 0.49 -9.39
N ASP A 68 8.78 0.23 -9.42
CA ASP A 68 8.09 -0.57 -10.42
C ASP A 68 6.62 -0.09 -10.56
N PRO A 69 6.36 0.83 -11.51
CA PRO A 69 5.02 1.32 -11.84
C PRO A 69 3.96 0.25 -12.10
N LEU A 70 4.36 -0.83 -12.79
CA LEU A 70 3.44 -1.88 -13.18
C LEU A 70 3.05 -2.72 -11.97
N LEU A 71 4.02 -3.02 -11.11
CA LEU A 71 3.76 -3.68 -9.84
C LEU A 71 2.89 -2.84 -8.92
N CYS A 72 3.14 -1.52 -8.86
CA CYS A 72 2.30 -0.59 -8.10
C CYS A 72 0.84 -0.67 -8.58
N ARG A 73 0.61 -0.56 -9.89
CA ARG A 73 -0.73 -0.64 -10.47
C ARG A 73 -1.39 -1.99 -10.18
N TRP A 74 -0.68 -3.08 -10.42
CA TRP A 74 -1.19 -4.42 -10.17
C TRP A 74 -1.58 -4.63 -8.70
N PHE A 75 -0.69 -4.28 -7.76
CA PHE A 75 -0.97 -4.49 -6.35
C PHE A 75 -2.13 -3.62 -5.87
N ILE A 76 -2.18 -2.33 -6.25
CA ILE A 76 -3.21 -1.43 -5.74
C ILE A 76 -4.56 -1.70 -6.41
N ILE A 77 -4.60 -1.81 -7.74
CA ILE A 77 -5.86 -1.90 -8.48
C ILE A 77 -6.38 -3.34 -8.53
N ASP A 78 -5.53 -4.29 -8.89
CA ASP A 78 -5.96 -5.66 -9.19
C ASP A 78 -6.00 -6.53 -7.92
N VAL A 79 -5.16 -6.23 -6.92
CA VAL A 79 -5.15 -6.95 -5.64
C VAL A 79 -5.92 -6.21 -4.57
N PHE A 80 -5.49 -5.00 -4.19
CA PHE A 80 -6.00 -4.30 -3.02
C PHE A 80 -7.46 -3.85 -3.22
N LEU A 81 -7.75 -3.26 -4.38
CA LEU A 81 -9.08 -2.82 -4.77
C LEU A 81 -9.88 -3.90 -5.51
N ARG A 82 -9.45 -5.16 -5.50
CA ARG A 82 -10.09 -6.26 -6.26
C ARG A 82 -11.62 -6.26 -6.18
N ASP A 83 -12.15 -6.05 -4.98
CA ASP A 83 -13.58 -6.11 -4.65
C ASP A 83 -14.29 -4.74 -4.71
N ALA A 84 -13.57 -3.67 -5.05
CA ALA A 84 -14.10 -2.32 -5.15
C ALA A 84 -14.90 -2.12 -6.46
N PRO A 85 -15.89 -1.20 -6.48
CA PRO A 85 -16.60 -0.83 -7.70
C PRO A 85 -15.65 -0.23 -8.74
N ALA A 86 -16.05 -0.32 -10.02
CA ALA A 86 -15.24 0.14 -11.15
C ALA A 86 -14.87 1.63 -11.05
N GLU A 87 -15.79 2.46 -10.57
CA GLU A 87 -15.57 3.91 -10.37
C GLU A 87 -14.42 4.17 -9.37
N GLY A 88 -14.43 3.50 -8.22
CA GLY A 88 -13.35 3.64 -7.23
C GLY A 88 -12.00 3.13 -7.73
N LYS A 89 -11.98 2.10 -8.59
CA LYS A 89 -10.76 1.65 -9.26
C LYS A 89 -10.24 2.68 -10.26
N ALA A 90 -11.14 3.34 -11.01
CA ALA A 90 -10.79 4.33 -12.00
C ALA A 90 -10.14 5.57 -11.36
N ASP A 91 -10.71 6.07 -10.26
CA ASP A 91 -10.15 7.20 -9.48
C ASP A 91 -8.71 6.92 -9.03
N VAL A 92 -8.47 5.76 -8.41
CA VAL A 92 -7.13 5.40 -7.94
C VAL A 92 -6.17 5.15 -9.10
N ALA A 93 -6.63 4.59 -10.21
CA ALA A 93 -5.80 4.41 -11.41
C ALA A 93 -5.37 5.76 -12.02
N GLU A 94 -6.26 6.76 -12.03
CA GLU A 94 -5.93 8.12 -12.47
C GLU A 94 -4.86 8.75 -11.57
N ARG A 95 -5.00 8.63 -10.24
CA ARG A 95 -3.98 9.11 -9.29
C ARG A 95 -2.62 8.47 -9.52
N ILE A 96 -2.56 7.16 -9.79
CA ILE A 96 -1.29 6.48 -10.11
C ILE A 96 -0.70 7.01 -11.43
N ASN A 97 -1.53 7.25 -12.46
CA ASN A 97 -1.06 7.80 -13.73
C ASN A 97 -0.50 9.22 -13.56
N LEU A 98 -1.10 10.06 -12.72
CA LEU A 98 -0.59 11.40 -12.41
C LEU A 98 0.79 11.32 -11.73
N LEU A 99 0.95 10.44 -10.73
CA LEU A 99 2.24 10.21 -10.08
C LEU A 99 3.32 9.75 -11.08
N LEU A 100 2.96 8.93 -12.05
CA LEU A 100 3.88 8.50 -13.11
C LEU A 100 4.27 9.63 -14.04
N ALA A 101 3.32 10.50 -14.40
CA ALA A 101 3.59 11.66 -15.25
C ALA A 101 4.55 12.64 -14.57
N ASP A 102 4.38 12.88 -13.26
CA ASP A 102 5.26 13.74 -12.47
C ASP A 102 6.69 13.18 -12.39
N LEU A 103 6.83 11.86 -12.19
CA LEU A 103 8.14 11.19 -12.17
C LEU A 103 8.87 11.22 -13.52
N GLN A 104 8.15 11.17 -14.63
CA GLN A 104 8.73 11.24 -15.97
C GLN A 104 9.12 12.65 -16.41
N SER A 105 8.57 13.67 -15.73
CA SER A 105 8.80 15.09 -16.04
C SER A 105 9.96 15.70 -15.25
N SER A 106 10.63 14.90 -14.41
CA SER A 106 11.76 15.28 -13.54
C SER A 106 13.08 14.71 -14.05
#